data_AF-E3MMF5-F1
#
_entry.id   AF-E3MMF5-F1
#
_cell.length_a   1.000
_cell.length_b   1.000
_cell.length_c   1.000
_cell.angle_alpha   90.00
_cell.angle_beta   90.00
_cell.angle_gamma   90.00
#
_symmetry.space_group_name_H-M   'P 1'
#
loop_
_entity.id
_entity.type
_entity.pdbx_description
1 polymer ?
#
loop_
_entity_poly.entity_id
_entity_poly.type
_entity_poly.pdbx_seq_one_letter_code
_entity_poly.pdbx_strand_id
1 'polypeptide(L)'
;MGGQDRYGVMTRVYYKDAHAAIIVLDSTRERTIEGALRWKTDLDQKVTLADGSPVPAILLANKCDIENQLGDDKLYDLETNNGFVGSFRTSAKESVGIEEAFKFLANTVISTEQGGQYDVPFLNREGNVNLDDNSTHYKNDSKCC
;
A
#
# COMPACT_ATOMS: atom_id res chain seq x y z
N MET A 1 28.59 -2.99 13.46
CA MET A 1 27.34 -2.60 14.16
C MET A 1 26.90 -1.26 13.62
N GLY A 2 25.63 -1.12 13.19
CA GLY A 2 25.06 0.20 12.87
C GLY A 2 24.48 0.38 11.45
N GLY A 3 23.82 -0.63 10.88
CA GLY A 3 23.00 -0.47 9.67
C GLY A 3 21.57 -1.00 9.82
N GLN A 4 21.24 -1.59 10.99
CA GLN A 4 20.05 -2.42 11.16
C GLN A 4 18.86 -1.65 11.75
N ASP A 5 19.08 -0.53 12.43
CA ASP A 5 17.99 0.22 13.11
C ASP A 5 17.22 1.20 12.21
N ARG A 6 17.81 1.63 11.08
CA ARG A 6 17.16 2.62 10.19
C ARG A 6 16.08 2.03 9.30
N TYR A 7 16.11 0.72 9.03
CA TYR A 7 15.12 0.09 8.15
C TYR A 7 13.76 -0.11 8.84
N GLY A 8 13.72 -0.39 10.15
CA GLY A 8 12.46 -0.67 10.85
C GLY A 8 11.59 0.56 11.12
N VAL A 9 12.22 1.71 11.39
CA VAL A 9 11.53 2.96 11.75
C VAL A 9 10.93 3.65 10.51
N MET A 10 11.60 3.59 9.37
CA MET A 10 11.14 4.25 8.14
C MET A 10 9.85 3.60 7.61
N THR A 11 9.70 2.27 7.72
CA THR A 11 8.51 1.57 7.21
C THR A 11 7.22 1.95 7.93
N ARG A 12 7.27 2.20 9.25
CA ARG A 12 6.07 2.58 10.02
C ARG A 12 5.42 3.88 9.51
N VAL A 13 6.20 4.81 8.97
CA VAL A 13 5.67 6.09 8.45
C VAL A 13 4.99 5.89 7.09
N TYR A 14 5.49 4.99 6.25
CA TYR A 14 4.89 4.69 4.93
C TYR A 14 3.63 3.83 5.00
N TYR A 15 3.39 3.19 6.14
CA TYR A 15 2.27 2.30 6.37
C TYR A 15 1.08 2.95 7.08
N LYS A 16 1.26 4.17 7.60
CA LYS A 16 0.19 4.87 8.29
C LYS A 16 -0.94 5.16 7.28
N ASP A 17 -2.13 4.66 7.58
CA ASP A 17 -3.34 4.77 6.76
C ASP A 17 -3.25 4.02 5.40
N ALA A 18 -2.37 3.02 5.27
CA ALA A 18 -2.32 2.18 4.08
C ALA A 18 -3.55 1.25 4.02
N HIS A 19 -4.30 1.29 2.92
CA HIS A 19 -5.48 0.45 2.69
C HIS A 19 -5.15 -0.82 1.89
N ALA A 20 -3.98 -0.85 1.26
CA ALA A 20 -3.50 -1.96 0.46
C ALA A 20 -1.99 -1.86 0.26
N ALA A 21 -1.37 -2.97 -0.13
CA ALA A 21 0.05 -3.02 -0.47
C ALA A 21 0.31 -3.72 -1.81
N ILE A 22 1.40 -3.30 -2.46
CA ILE A 22 1.94 -3.94 -3.65
C ILE A 22 3.36 -4.37 -3.32
N ILE A 23 3.64 -5.66 -3.41
CA ILE A 23 4.99 -6.20 -3.22
C ILE A 23 5.51 -6.65 -4.58
N VAL A 24 6.69 -6.18 -4.95
CA VAL A 24 7.27 -6.42 -6.27
C VAL A 24 8.51 -7.29 -6.14
N LEU A 25 8.55 -8.38 -6.90
CA LEU A 25 9.74 -9.22 -7.09
C LEU A 25 10.29 -9.04 -8.50
N ASP A 26 11.56 -9.43 -8.69
CA ASP A 26 12.18 -9.51 -10.01
C ASP A 26 12.11 -10.95 -10.50
N SER A 27 11.34 -11.21 -11.56
CA SER A 27 11.09 -12.56 -12.07
C SER A 27 12.32 -13.26 -12.64
N THR A 28 13.41 -12.51 -12.88
CA THR A 28 14.71 -13.04 -13.31
C THR A 28 15.62 -13.45 -12.15
N ARG A 29 15.23 -13.17 -10.90
CA ARG A 29 16.09 -13.36 -9.71
C ARG A 29 15.31 -13.99 -8.57
N GLU A 30 15.46 -15.31 -8.39
CA GLU A 30 14.82 -16.03 -7.29
C GLU A 30 15.16 -15.48 -5.90
N ARG A 31 16.37 -14.92 -5.69
CA ARG A 31 16.75 -14.27 -4.42
C ARG A 31 15.84 -13.11 -4.02
N THR A 32 15.11 -12.51 -4.96
CA THR A 32 14.17 -11.41 -4.64
C THR A 32 12.87 -11.91 -4.00
N ILE A 33 12.57 -13.21 -4.11
CA ILE A 33 11.42 -13.84 -3.47
C ILE A 33 11.56 -13.75 -1.94
N GLU A 34 12.72 -14.11 -1.39
CA GLU A 34 12.96 -14.01 0.06
C GLU A 34 12.80 -12.57 0.58
N GLY A 35 13.20 -11.58 -0.23
CA GLY A 35 12.97 -10.17 0.07
C GLY A 35 11.49 -9.82 0.09
N ALA A 36 10.73 -10.22 -0.93
CA ALA A 36 9.29 -10.01 -1.01
C ALA A 36 8.55 -10.63 0.19
N LEU A 37 8.92 -11.84 0.60
CA LEU A 37 8.33 -12.50 1.76
C LEU A 37 8.66 -11.77 3.07
N ARG A 38 9.90 -11.30 3.24
CA ARG A 38 10.26 -10.46 4.40
C ARG A 38 9.43 -9.18 4.45
N TRP A 39 9.19 -8.54 3.31
CA TRP A 39 8.34 -7.36 3.22
C TRP A 39 6.87 -7.69 3.56
N LYS A 40 6.35 -8.83 3.11
CA LYS A 40 5.00 -9.29 3.45
C LYS A 40 4.85 -9.51 4.95
N THR A 41 5.80 -10.20 5.57
CA THR A 41 5.80 -10.41 7.02
C THR A 41 5.90 -9.08 7.79
N ASP A 42 6.75 -8.15 7.34
CA ASP A 42 6.89 -6.84 7.99
C ASP A 42 5.61 -6.00 7.88
N LEU A 43 4.91 -6.08 6.73
CA LEU A 43 3.61 -5.45 6.51
C LEU A 43 2.56 -6.01 7.48
N ASP A 44 2.38 -7.34 7.50
CA ASP A 44 1.37 -8.01 8.32
C ASP A 44 1.58 -7.77 9.82
N GLN A 45 2.84 -7.58 10.25
CA GLN A 45 3.17 -7.29 11.65
C GLN A 45 2.90 -5.83 12.06
N LYS A 46 2.88 -4.90 11.10
CA LYS A 46 2.81 -3.46 11.37
C LYS A 46 1.46 -2.85 11.01
N VAL A 47 0.70 -3.49 10.13
CA VAL A 47 -0.55 -2.95 9.58
C VAL A 47 -1.63 -4.00 9.62
N THR A 48 -2.70 -3.68 10.32
CA THR A 48 -3.92 -4.46 10.35
C THR A 48 -5.10 -3.53 10.11
N LEU A 49 -6.16 -4.04 9.51
CA LEU A 49 -7.45 -3.36 9.41
C LEU A 49 -8.09 -3.22 10.80
N ALA A 50 -9.21 -2.49 10.87
CA ALA A 50 -9.95 -2.28 12.11
C ALA A 50 -10.46 -3.58 12.75
N ASP A 51 -10.66 -4.63 11.95
CA ASP A 51 -11.08 -5.96 12.41
C ASP A 51 -9.90 -6.87 12.83
N GLY A 52 -8.66 -6.38 12.73
CA GLY A 52 -7.45 -7.12 13.05
C GLY A 52 -6.94 -8.03 11.93
N SER A 53 -7.57 -8.04 10.75
CA SER A 53 -7.08 -8.76 9.57
C SER A 53 -5.89 -8.01 8.91
N PRO A 54 -5.00 -8.70 8.20
CA PRO A 54 -3.91 -8.03 7.46
C PRO A 54 -4.46 -7.24 6.26
N VAL A 55 -3.76 -6.17 5.88
CA VAL A 55 -4.09 -5.39 4.69
C VAL A 55 -3.98 -6.20 3.40
N PRO A 56 -4.92 -6.03 2.44
CA PRO A 56 -4.87 -6.75 1.17
C PRO A 56 -3.59 -6.38 0.42
N ALA A 57 -2.82 -7.40 0.05
CA ALA A 57 -1.54 -7.24 -0.63
C ALA A 57 -1.47 -8.09 -1.90
N ILE A 58 -1.00 -7.52 -3.00
CA ILE A 58 -0.75 -8.25 -4.24
C ILE A 58 0.75 -8.42 -4.51
N LEU A 59 1.10 -9.51 -5.20
CA LEU A 59 2.47 -9.84 -5.59
C LEU A 59 2.69 -9.59 -7.08
N LEU A 60 3.66 -8.74 -7.43
CA LEU A 60 4.02 -8.45 -8.82
C LEU A 60 5.34 -9.12 -9.18
N ALA A 61 5.28 -10.10 -10.09
CA ALA A 61 6.46 -10.67 -10.73
C ALA A 61 6.91 -9.79 -11.90
N ASN A 62 7.78 -8.81 -11.62
CA ASN A 62 8.22 -7.82 -12.60
C ASN A 62 9.30 -8.37 -13.54
N LYS A 63 9.50 -7.69 -14.68
CA LYS A 63 10.45 -8.04 -15.76
C LYS A 63 10.10 -9.33 -16.50
N CYS A 64 8.80 -9.61 -16.65
CA CYS A 64 8.37 -10.82 -17.36
C CYS A 64 8.72 -10.84 -18.86
N ASP A 65 9.22 -9.72 -19.40
CA ASP A 65 9.76 -9.58 -20.75
C ASP A 65 11.13 -10.26 -20.93
N ILE A 66 11.85 -10.53 -19.84
CA ILE A 66 13.14 -11.22 -19.86
C ILE A 66 12.90 -12.68 -19.48
N GLU A 67 13.67 -13.61 -20.07
CA GLU A 67 13.52 -15.06 -19.90
C GLU A 67 13.22 -15.43 -18.45
N ASN A 68 12.00 -15.92 -18.25
CA ASN A 68 11.39 -15.90 -16.94
C ASN A 68 11.79 -17.13 -16.16
N GLN A 69 12.50 -16.95 -15.05
CA GLN A 69 12.92 -18.07 -14.20
C GLN A 69 11.84 -18.51 -13.21
N LEU A 70 10.82 -17.66 -13.00
CA LEU A 70 9.70 -17.99 -12.13
C LEU A 70 8.58 -18.61 -12.96
N GLY A 71 8.27 -19.89 -12.74
CA GLY A 71 7.11 -20.55 -13.34
C GLY A 71 5.78 -20.09 -12.71
N ASP A 72 4.67 -20.26 -13.43
CA ASP A 72 3.35 -19.84 -12.96
C ASP A 72 2.91 -20.60 -11.70
N ASP A 73 3.23 -21.90 -11.61
CA ASP A 73 2.96 -22.72 -10.42
C ASP A 73 3.64 -22.15 -9.17
N LYS A 74 4.92 -21.76 -9.28
CA LYS A 74 5.67 -21.15 -8.18
C LYS A 74 5.06 -19.81 -7.76
N LEU A 75 4.59 -19.00 -8.72
CA LEU A 75 4.00 -17.70 -8.40
C LEU A 75 2.67 -17.88 -7.66
N TYR A 76 1.85 -18.84 -8.10
CA TYR A 76 0.60 -19.20 -7.44
C TYR A 76 0.82 -19.81 -6.04
N ASP A 77 1.86 -20.63 -5.88
CA ASP A 77 2.28 -21.15 -4.57
C ASP A 77 2.69 -20.01 -3.63
N LEU A 78 3.43 -19.01 -4.13
CA LEU A 78 3.81 -17.84 -3.34
C LEU A 78 2.60 -17.02 -2.93
N GLU A 79 1.63 -16.84 -3.83
CA GLU A 79 0.38 -16.14 -3.54
C GLU A 79 -0.38 -16.81 -2.40
N THR A 80 -0.70 -18.09 -2.58
CA THR A 80 -1.57 -18.85 -1.67
C THR A 80 -0.91 -19.07 -0.30
N ASN A 81 0.37 -19.43 -0.27
CA ASN A 81 1.05 -19.80 0.98
C ASN A 81 1.41 -18.60 1.87
N ASN A 82 1.44 -17.38 1.31
CA ASN A 82 1.90 -16.18 2.04
C ASN A 82 0.79 -15.12 2.21
N GLY A 83 -0.46 -15.48 1.90
CA GLY A 83 -1.62 -14.62 2.15
C GLY A 83 -1.63 -13.37 1.27
N PHE A 84 -1.23 -13.49 0.02
CA PHE A 84 -1.50 -12.47 -1.00
C PHE A 84 -2.92 -12.66 -1.53
N VAL A 85 -3.59 -11.55 -1.87
CA VAL A 85 -4.94 -11.59 -2.47
C VAL A 85 -4.91 -11.82 -3.98
N GLY A 86 -3.74 -11.74 -4.60
CA GLY A 86 -3.53 -11.96 -6.03
C GLY A 86 -2.07 -11.79 -6.43
N SER A 87 -1.68 -12.42 -7.53
CA SER A 87 -0.36 -12.29 -8.13
C SER A 87 -0.44 -12.01 -9.64
N PHE A 88 0.47 -11.17 -10.13
CA PHE A 88 0.47 -10.72 -11.53
C PHE A 88 1.89 -10.68 -12.09
N ARG A 89 2.04 -11.11 -13.35
CA ARG A 89 3.26 -10.85 -14.11
C ARG A 89 3.21 -9.46 -14.68
N THR A 90 4.28 -8.71 -14.47
CA THR A 90 4.38 -7.34 -14.95
C THR A 90 5.67 -7.11 -15.73
N SER A 91 5.62 -6.22 -16.71
CA SER A 91 6.80 -5.62 -17.30
C SER A 91 6.63 -4.11 -17.28
N ALA A 92 7.41 -3.45 -16.44
CA ALA A 92 7.50 -1.99 -16.45
C ALA A 92 8.02 -1.44 -17.80
N LYS A 93 8.82 -2.25 -18.52
CA LYS A 93 9.41 -1.85 -19.80
C LYS A 93 8.37 -1.90 -20.93
N GLU A 94 7.63 -3.00 -21.01
CA GLU A 94 6.64 -3.22 -22.06
C GLU A 94 5.22 -2.75 -21.64
N SER A 95 5.08 -2.18 -20.44
CA SER A 95 3.80 -1.76 -19.84
C SER A 95 2.75 -2.87 -19.76
N VAL A 96 3.19 -4.09 -19.45
CA VAL A 96 2.34 -5.29 -19.37
C VAL A 96 1.93 -5.56 -17.94
N GLY A 97 0.65 -5.93 -17.72
CA GLY A 97 0.10 -6.43 -16.45
C GLY A 97 -0.04 -5.42 -15.32
N ILE A 98 0.49 -4.20 -15.49
CA ILE A 98 0.42 -3.13 -14.48
C ILE A 98 -1.02 -2.68 -14.27
N GLU A 99 -1.73 -2.34 -15.35
CA GLU A 99 -3.10 -1.83 -15.25
C GLU A 99 -4.06 -2.84 -14.63
N GLU A 100 -3.92 -4.12 -14.99
CA GLU A 100 -4.73 -5.21 -14.44
C GLU A 100 -4.49 -5.38 -12.93
N ALA A 101 -3.22 -5.40 -12.51
CA ALA A 101 -2.85 -5.50 -11.11
C ALA A 101 -3.41 -4.34 -10.27
N PHE A 102 -3.29 -3.10 -10.75
CA PHE A 102 -3.83 -1.93 -10.04
C PHE A 102 -5.35 -1.94 -9.99
N LYS A 103 -6.03 -2.30 -11.09
CA LYS A 103 -7.50 -2.43 -11.12
C LYS A 103 -7.98 -3.51 -10.15
N PHE A 104 -7.32 -4.66 -10.13
CA PHE A 104 -7.64 -5.74 -9.21
C PHE A 104 -7.53 -5.26 -7.76
N LEU A 105 -6.41 -4.64 -7.40
CA LEU A 105 -6.20 -4.14 -6.04
C LEU A 105 -7.24 -3.09 -5.63
N ALA A 106 -7.54 -2.13 -6.52
CA ALA A 106 -8.55 -1.11 -6.26
C ALA A 106 -9.93 -1.73 -6.00
N ASN A 107 -10.32 -2.72 -6.81
CA ASN A 107 -11.59 -3.44 -6.61
C ASN A 107 -11.60 -4.23 -5.30
N THR A 108 -10.47 -4.85 -4.92
CA THR A 108 -10.34 -5.53 -3.62
C THR A 108 -10.54 -4.56 -2.47
N VAL A 109 -9.86 -3.42 -2.49
CA VAL A 109 -9.98 -2.39 -1.43
C VAL A 109 -11.42 -1.92 -1.30
N ILE A 110 -12.07 -1.55 -2.41
CA ILE A 110 -13.47 -1.10 -2.42
C ILE A 110 -14.40 -2.18 -1.85
N SER A 111 -14.16 -3.46 -2.17
CA SER A 111 -14.97 -4.56 -1.66
C SER A 111 -14.77 -4.77 -0.15
N THR A 112 -13.55 -4.58 0.34
CA THR A 112 -13.23 -4.64 1.77
C THR A 112 -13.81 -3.43 2.53
N GLU A 113 -13.87 -2.24 1.90
CA GLU A 113 -14.54 -1.05 2.45
C GLU A 113 -16.06 -1.21 2.58
N GLN A 114 -16.72 -1.80 1.58
CA GLN A 114 -18.16 -2.07 1.64
C GLN A 114 -18.56 -3.06 2.74
N GLY A 115 -17.61 -3.87 3.22
CA GLY A 115 -17.75 -4.73 4.39
C GLY A 115 -17.67 -4.02 5.75
N GLY A 116 -17.39 -2.70 5.77
CA GLY A 116 -17.31 -1.89 6.99
C GLY A 116 -16.01 -2.08 7.81
N GLN A 117 -14.94 -2.58 7.19
CA GLN A 117 -13.68 -2.93 7.87
C GLN A 117 -12.63 -1.79 7.95
N TYR A 118 -12.95 -0.60 7.40
CA TYR A 118 -12.09 0.58 7.49
C TYR A 118 -12.81 1.68 8.29
N ASP A 119 -12.18 2.12 9.38
CA ASP A 119 -12.55 3.38 10.04
C ASP A 119 -11.99 4.51 9.17
N VAL A 120 -12.80 5.02 8.24
CA VAL A 120 -12.43 6.19 7.45
C VAL A 120 -12.33 7.39 8.40
N PRO A 121 -11.16 8.05 8.53
CA PRO A 121 -11.16 9.40 9.07
C PRO A 121 -11.96 10.22 8.08
N PHE A 122 -13.18 10.58 8.48
CA PHE A 122 -14.13 11.39 7.72
C PHE A 122 -13.39 12.42 6.86
N LEU A 123 -13.36 12.18 5.54
CA LEU A 123 -13.21 13.28 4.60
C LEU A 123 -14.40 14.19 4.89
N ASN A 124 -14.10 15.37 5.44
CA ASN A 124 -15.03 16.44 5.74
C ASN A 124 -15.98 16.63 4.55
N ARG A 125 -17.18 16.07 4.70
CA ARG A 125 -18.36 16.60 4.05
C ARG A 125 -18.59 17.95 4.73
N GLU A 126 -18.60 19.01 3.93
CA GLU A 126 -18.79 20.42 4.29
C GLU A 126 -17.51 21.23 4.51
N GLY A 127 -17.16 22.00 3.47
CA GLY A 127 -16.11 23.00 3.54
C GLY A 127 -15.71 23.51 2.16
N ASN A 128 -16.66 24.07 1.40
CA ASN A 128 -16.32 24.92 0.26
C ASN A 128 -15.42 26.06 0.78
N VAL A 129 -14.11 25.97 0.54
CA VAL A 129 -13.23 27.13 0.73
C VAL A 129 -13.34 27.96 -0.54
N ASN A 130 -14.24 28.93 -0.50
CA ASN A 130 -14.32 29.98 -1.50
C ASN A 130 -13.18 30.97 -1.22
N LEU A 131 -12.22 31.04 -2.13
CA LEU A 131 -11.11 31.98 -2.07
C LEU A 131 -11.53 33.27 -2.80
N ASP A 132 -12.31 34.11 -2.12
CA ASP A 132 -12.54 35.48 -2.57
C ASP A 132 -12.55 36.45 -1.38
N ASP A 133 -11.61 37.39 -1.47
CA ASP A 133 -11.63 38.76 -0.94
C ASP A 133 -11.64 39.04 0.59
N ASN A 134 -10.44 39.31 1.10
CA ASN A 134 -10.06 40.61 1.71
C ASN A 134 -11.02 41.26 2.74
N SER A 135 -10.68 41.25 4.04
CA SER A 135 -10.61 42.46 4.91
C SER A 135 -10.45 42.17 6.41
N THR A 136 -9.33 42.68 6.95
CA THR A 136 -9.12 43.29 8.29
C THR A 136 -10.11 43.03 9.43
N HIS A 137 -9.62 42.46 10.54
CA HIS A 137 -9.93 43.00 11.88
C HIS A 137 -8.90 42.60 12.95
N TYR A 138 -8.09 43.57 13.39
CA TYR A 138 -7.31 43.48 14.62
C TYR A 138 -8.27 43.42 15.82
N LYS A 139 -8.02 42.50 16.77
CA LYS A 139 -8.74 42.42 18.05
C LYS A 139 -8.16 43.44 19.03
N ASN A 140 -8.97 44.43 19.36
CA ASN A 140 -8.85 45.24 20.57
C ASN A 140 -9.43 44.42 21.74
N ASP A 141 -8.66 44.21 22.80
CA ASP A 141 -9.21 43.88 24.11
C ASP A 141 -8.56 44.80 25.16
N SER A 142 -9.31 45.84 25.49
CA SER A 142 -9.06 46.76 26.60
C SER A 142 -9.83 46.29 27.82
N LYS A 143 -9.18 46.18 28.98
CA LYS A 143 -9.83 46.50 30.25
C LYS A 143 -8.86 46.98 31.34
N CYS A 144 -8.99 48.27 31.66
CA CYS A 144 -8.72 48.92 32.97
C CYS A 144 -9.43 48.17 34.12
N CYS A 145 -9.11 48.33 35.41
CA CYS A 145 -8.46 49.42 36.16
C CYS A 145 -7.44 48.86 37.16
#